data_AF-A0AAQ2EV28-F1
#
_entry.id   AF-A0AAQ2EV28-F1
#
_cell.length_a   1.000
_cell.length_b   1.000
_cell.length_c   1.000
_cell.angle_alpha   90.00
_cell.angle_beta   90.00
_cell.angle_gamma   90.00
#
_symmetry.space_group_name_H-M   'P 1'
#
loop_
_entity.id
_entity.type
_entity.pdbx_description
1 polymer ?
#
loop_
_entity_poly.entity_id
_entity_poly.type
_entity_poly.pdbx_seq_one_letter_code
_entity_poly.pdbx_strand_id
1 'polypeptide(L)'
;MYIQNSPYSQMYSSNDFYSRKYNNVVSDQDISNSAAKNSETPSFMEAAKAVQEKAPNNTKSTYLTKHFEQAEKLAHESLVSSSHKIGSREYNIEMYREMMTNIVEMPIEVEIAPEEMNQALLFNHLGLDFKEYKTVSVRSELLTMLEQKVEQDSTLIRSDKAKLTAIITDTQDRLEAAQAALLEGEDITQRLQDSKKAIYHSYEQLKLGKVSQRDLISTL
;
A
#
# COMPACT_ATOMS: atom_id res chain seq x y z
N MET A 1 21.69 -61.95 -4.85
CA MET A 1 21.11 -62.07 -6.22
C MET A 1 21.89 -61.13 -7.13
N TYR A 2 22.58 -61.67 -8.13
CA TYR A 2 23.08 -60.94 -9.31
C TYR A 2 21.90 -60.81 -10.30
N ILE A 3 21.74 -59.79 -11.15
CA ILE A 3 22.47 -59.47 -12.40
C ILE A 3 21.93 -58.10 -12.90
N GLN A 4 22.77 -57.07 -13.08
CA GLN A 4 23.20 -56.41 -14.36
C GLN A 4 22.13 -55.54 -15.09
N ASN A 5 22.36 -54.40 -15.76
CA ASN A 5 23.49 -53.86 -16.54
C ASN A 5 23.47 -52.29 -16.60
N SER A 6 24.66 -51.71 -16.84
CA SER A 6 25.03 -50.29 -17.08
C SER A 6 24.87 -49.92 -18.60
N PRO A 7 25.54 -48.92 -19.26
CA PRO A 7 26.07 -47.55 -18.96
C PRO A 7 25.79 -46.50 -20.11
N TYR A 8 26.48 -45.34 -20.09
CA TYR A 8 26.71 -44.28 -21.12
C TYR A 8 25.72 -43.10 -21.14
N SER A 9 26.08 -41.86 -21.50
CA SER A 9 27.30 -41.03 -21.52
C SER A 9 26.87 -39.63 -21.98
N GLN A 10 27.69 -38.64 -21.66
CA GLN A 10 27.60 -37.23 -22.06
C GLN A 10 27.47 -37.01 -23.58
N MET A 11 26.78 -35.94 -23.99
CA MET A 11 27.14 -35.15 -25.17
C MET A 11 26.86 -33.66 -24.95
N TYR A 12 27.95 -32.89 -24.87
CA TYR A 12 28.01 -31.50 -25.31
C TYR A 12 27.93 -31.45 -26.83
N SER A 13 27.30 -30.42 -27.40
CA SER A 13 27.74 -29.87 -28.69
C SER A 13 27.29 -28.42 -28.84
N SER A 14 28.26 -27.52 -28.73
CA SER A 14 28.20 -26.16 -29.28
C SER A 14 28.42 -26.23 -30.79
N ASN A 15 27.83 -25.33 -31.56
CA ASN A 15 28.44 -24.90 -32.82
C ASN A 15 28.06 -23.47 -33.20
N ASP A 16 29.12 -22.73 -33.48
CA ASP A 16 29.20 -21.34 -33.88
C ASP A 16 29.36 -21.22 -35.41
N PHE A 17 28.88 -20.09 -35.95
CA PHE A 17 29.49 -19.26 -37.01
C PHE A 17 29.32 -19.55 -38.54
N TYR A 18 28.77 -18.51 -39.20
CA TYR A 18 28.96 -17.92 -40.55
C TYR A 18 28.90 -18.74 -41.86
N SER A 19 28.07 -18.28 -42.82
CA SER A 19 28.54 -17.62 -44.08
C SER A 19 27.42 -17.15 -45.04
N ARG A 20 27.74 -16.04 -45.74
CA ARG A 20 26.99 -15.28 -46.77
C ARG A 20 26.66 -16.07 -48.06
N LYS A 21 25.64 -15.61 -48.81
CA LYS A 21 25.74 -15.27 -50.26
C LYS A 21 24.57 -14.37 -50.74
N TYR A 22 24.92 -13.41 -51.59
CA TYR A 22 24.08 -12.41 -52.28
C TYR A 22 23.48 -12.97 -53.60
N ASN A 23 22.32 -12.45 -54.05
CA ASN A 23 22.16 -11.70 -55.33
C ASN A 23 20.70 -11.30 -55.64
N ASN A 24 20.56 -10.09 -56.22
CA ASN A 24 19.35 -9.41 -56.71
C ASN A 24 18.83 -9.99 -58.05
N VAL A 25 17.51 -9.93 -58.29
CA VAL A 25 16.87 -9.61 -59.59
C VAL A 25 15.52 -8.91 -59.34
N VAL A 26 15.23 -7.88 -60.14
CA VAL A 26 14.07 -6.98 -60.14
C VAL A 26 13.01 -7.42 -61.17
N SER A 27 11.75 -7.04 -60.91
CA SER A 27 10.66 -6.63 -61.84
C SER A 27 9.33 -7.41 -61.85
N ASP A 28 8.30 -6.64 -61.46
CA ASP A 28 6.94 -6.48 -62.03
C ASP A 28 5.74 -7.40 -61.72
N GLN A 29 4.74 -6.71 -61.15
CA GLN A 29 3.28 -6.77 -61.35
C GLN A 29 2.42 -7.88 -60.72
N ASP A 30 1.68 -7.42 -59.70
CA ASP A 30 0.25 -7.61 -59.40
C ASP A 30 -0.39 -9.00 -59.60
N ILE A 31 -0.82 -9.61 -58.48
CA ILE A 31 -2.20 -10.08 -58.25
C ILE A 31 -2.41 -10.25 -56.74
N SER A 32 -3.50 -9.65 -56.27
CA SER A 32 -4.10 -9.70 -54.93
C SER A 32 -4.19 -11.10 -54.32
N ASN A 33 -3.78 -11.26 -53.06
CA ASN A 33 -4.48 -12.08 -52.09
C ASN A 33 -4.17 -11.66 -50.65
N SER A 34 -5.23 -11.75 -49.85
CA SER A 34 -5.36 -11.33 -48.46
C SER A 34 -4.52 -12.13 -47.46
N ALA A 35 -4.28 -11.49 -46.30
CA ALA A 35 -3.84 -12.03 -45.00
C ALA A 35 -2.38 -11.72 -44.58
N ALA A 36 -2.22 -10.65 -43.81
CA ALA A 36 -1.30 -10.55 -42.66
C ALA A 36 -1.72 -9.32 -41.83
N LYS A 37 -2.63 -9.46 -40.86
CA LYS A 37 -2.29 -9.47 -39.42
C LYS A 37 -1.10 -8.55 -39.06
N ASN A 38 -1.35 -7.25 -39.00
CA ASN A 38 -0.62 -6.38 -38.10
C ASN A 38 -1.34 -6.44 -36.75
N SER A 39 -1.05 -7.49 -35.98
CA SER A 39 -1.37 -7.51 -34.57
C SER A 39 -0.41 -6.54 -33.89
N GLU A 40 -0.84 -5.29 -33.69
CA GLU A 40 -0.39 -4.50 -32.55
C GLU A 40 -0.95 -5.19 -31.30
N THR A 41 -0.36 -6.34 -30.95
CA THR A 41 -0.51 -6.86 -29.59
C THR A 41 0.34 -5.95 -28.72
N PRO A 42 -0.27 -5.12 -27.85
CA PRO A 42 0.50 -4.36 -26.88
C PRO A 42 1.39 -5.33 -26.11
N SER A 43 2.63 -4.91 -25.83
CA SER A 43 3.51 -5.64 -24.91
C SER A 43 2.72 -6.01 -23.66
N PHE A 44 2.96 -7.19 -23.07
CA PHE A 44 2.28 -7.60 -21.84
C PHE A 44 2.32 -6.50 -20.75
N MET A 45 3.39 -5.71 -20.75
CA MET A 45 3.59 -4.58 -19.84
C MET A 45 2.73 -3.36 -20.19
N GLU A 46 2.48 -3.13 -21.48
CA GLU A 46 1.63 -2.05 -21.99
C GLU A 46 0.14 -2.41 -21.91
N ALA A 47 -0.18 -3.70 -22.08
CA ALA A 47 -1.48 -4.27 -21.80
C ALA A 47 -1.80 -4.23 -20.29
N ALA A 48 -0.85 -4.60 -19.43
CA ALA A 48 -1.00 -4.52 -17.98
C ALA A 48 -1.19 -3.07 -17.51
N LYS A 49 -0.40 -2.14 -18.06
CA LYS A 49 -0.54 -0.71 -17.77
C LYS A 49 -1.88 -0.14 -18.26
N ALA A 50 -2.31 -0.50 -19.46
CA ALA A 50 -3.61 -0.07 -20.00
C ALA A 50 -4.80 -0.70 -19.26
N VAL A 51 -4.67 -1.92 -18.71
CA VAL A 51 -5.69 -2.55 -17.87
C VAL A 51 -5.77 -1.84 -16.51
N GLN A 52 -4.64 -1.43 -15.94
CA GLN A 52 -4.59 -0.67 -14.69
C GLN A 52 -5.13 0.77 -14.86
N GLU A 53 -4.89 1.39 -16.01
CA GLU A 53 -5.28 2.78 -16.31
C GLU A 53 -6.74 2.89 -16.84
N LYS A 54 -7.32 1.78 -17.35
CA LYS A 54 -8.71 1.72 -17.85
C LYS A 54 -9.71 1.02 -16.93
N ALA A 55 -9.34 0.62 -15.71
CA ALA A 55 -10.28 -0.04 -14.81
C ALA A 55 -11.42 0.93 -14.43
N PRO A 56 -12.67 0.68 -14.84
CA PRO A 56 -13.80 1.49 -14.43
C PRO A 56 -14.23 1.04 -13.03
N ASN A 57 -14.39 2.02 -12.15
CA ASN A 57 -15.00 1.97 -10.81
C ASN A 57 -14.03 1.90 -9.62
N ASN A 58 -14.22 2.90 -8.78
CA ASN A 58 -13.42 3.31 -7.64
C ASN A 58 -13.58 2.39 -6.42
N THR A 59 -13.56 1.08 -6.60
CA THR A 59 -13.86 0.10 -5.54
C THR A 59 -12.86 0.21 -4.38
N LYS A 60 -11.59 0.51 -4.68
CA LYS A 60 -10.55 0.76 -3.69
C LYS A 60 -10.82 2.01 -2.85
N SER A 61 -11.23 3.14 -3.44
CA SER A 61 -11.59 4.32 -2.63
C SER A 61 -12.86 4.09 -1.83
N THR A 62 -13.89 3.42 -2.36
CA THR A 62 -15.12 3.16 -1.57
C THR A 62 -14.81 2.29 -0.35
N TYR A 63 -13.94 1.30 -0.51
CA TYR A 63 -13.46 0.45 0.58
C TYR A 63 -12.67 1.24 1.64
N LEU A 64 -11.68 2.04 1.21
CA LEU A 64 -10.89 2.89 2.12
C LEU A 64 -11.77 3.91 2.83
N THR A 65 -12.68 4.57 2.11
CA THR A 65 -13.63 5.54 2.67
C THR A 65 -14.49 4.89 3.76
N LYS A 66 -15.02 3.69 3.54
CA LYS A 66 -15.82 2.98 4.55
C LYS A 66 -15.03 2.75 5.85
N HIS A 67 -13.79 2.26 5.75
CA HIS A 67 -12.95 2.03 6.93
C HIS A 67 -12.51 3.33 7.59
N PHE A 68 -12.24 4.37 6.81
CA PHE A 68 -11.93 5.69 7.32
C PHE A 68 -13.10 6.30 8.12
N GLU A 69 -14.32 6.23 7.57
CA GLU A 69 -15.55 6.66 8.26
C GLU A 69 -15.82 5.84 9.52
N GLN A 70 -15.51 4.54 9.49
CA GLN A 70 -15.62 3.69 10.69
C GLN A 70 -14.65 4.13 11.78
N ALA A 71 -13.39 4.43 11.45
CA ALA A 71 -12.42 4.95 12.40
C ALA A 71 -12.84 6.32 12.98
N GLU A 72 -13.40 7.20 12.14
CA GLU A 72 -13.96 8.49 12.56
C GLU A 72 -15.14 8.31 13.50
N LYS A 73 -16.06 7.40 13.18
CA LYS A 73 -17.21 7.08 14.04
C LYS A 73 -16.77 6.56 15.41
N LEU A 74 -15.86 5.60 15.45
CA LEU A 74 -15.33 5.04 16.70
C LEU A 74 -14.63 6.12 17.54
N ALA A 75 -13.89 7.02 16.89
CA ALA A 75 -13.24 8.14 17.55
C ALA A 75 -14.29 9.09 18.15
N HIS A 76 -15.32 9.44 17.39
CA HIS A 76 -16.42 10.27 17.88
C HIS A 76 -17.10 9.65 19.10
N GLU A 77 -17.45 8.36 19.02
CA GLU A 77 -18.10 7.60 20.10
C GLU A 77 -17.25 7.58 21.38
N SER A 78 -15.93 7.43 21.25
CA SER A 78 -15.00 7.47 22.40
C SER A 78 -14.95 8.83 23.11
N LEU A 79 -15.29 9.91 22.39
CA LEU A 79 -15.24 11.30 22.88
C LEU A 79 -16.61 11.89 23.22
N VAL A 80 -17.71 11.14 23.10
CA VAL A 80 -19.06 11.61 23.45
C VAL A 80 -19.15 12.09 24.91
N SER A 81 -18.35 11.48 25.80
CA SER A 81 -18.27 11.85 27.21
C SER A 81 -17.21 12.92 27.51
N SER A 82 -16.50 13.43 26.50
CA SER A 82 -15.47 14.45 26.69
C SER A 82 -16.11 15.79 27.09
N SER A 83 -15.37 16.59 27.87
CA SER A 83 -15.78 17.96 28.22
C SER A 83 -15.59 18.95 27.08
N HIS A 84 -14.97 18.54 25.97
CA HIS A 84 -14.68 19.39 24.83
C HIS A 84 -15.92 19.54 23.94
N LYS A 85 -16.18 20.76 23.49
CA LYS A 85 -17.27 21.03 22.55
C LYS A 85 -16.93 20.39 21.21
N ILE A 86 -17.85 19.62 20.63
CA ILE A 86 -17.70 19.06 19.28
C ILE A 86 -17.33 20.17 18.29
N GLY A 87 -16.28 19.92 17.52
CA GLY A 87 -15.73 20.88 16.54
C GLY A 87 -14.87 21.99 17.14
N SER A 88 -14.56 21.94 18.44
CA SER A 88 -13.50 22.78 19.00
C SER A 88 -12.12 22.24 18.60
N ARG A 89 -11.10 23.10 18.68
CA ARG A 89 -9.71 22.72 18.44
C ARG A 89 -9.28 21.54 19.32
N GLU A 90 -9.58 21.60 20.61
CA GLU A 90 -9.22 20.56 21.58
C GLU A 90 -9.94 19.24 21.27
N TYR A 91 -11.23 19.32 20.91
CA TYR A 91 -11.99 18.15 20.47
C TYR A 91 -11.38 17.51 19.22
N ASN A 92 -11.06 18.31 18.20
CA ASN A 92 -10.50 17.78 16.95
C ASN A 92 -9.12 17.17 17.15
N ILE A 93 -8.28 17.78 17.99
CA ILE A 93 -6.98 17.21 18.38
C ILE A 93 -7.15 15.81 19.02
N GLU A 94 -8.08 15.67 19.97
CA GLU A 94 -8.37 14.37 20.61
C GLU A 94 -8.96 13.38 19.60
N MET A 95 -9.85 13.85 18.73
CA MET A 95 -10.47 13.04 17.68
C MET A 95 -9.41 12.45 16.75
N TYR A 96 -8.43 13.25 16.30
CA TYR A 96 -7.37 12.75 15.43
C TYR A 96 -6.48 11.72 16.11
N ARG A 97 -6.18 11.87 17.42
CA ARG A 97 -5.48 10.84 18.19
C ARG A 97 -6.25 9.53 18.19
N GLU A 98 -7.55 9.59 18.52
CA GLU A 98 -8.39 8.39 18.56
C GLU A 98 -8.55 7.77 17.17
N MET A 99 -8.63 8.57 16.10
CA MET A 99 -8.62 8.05 14.73
C MET A 99 -7.32 7.31 14.40
N MET A 100 -6.14 7.83 14.76
CA MET A 100 -4.86 7.11 14.56
C MET A 100 -4.87 5.76 15.29
N THR A 101 -5.30 5.75 16.56
CA THR A 101 -5.43 4.52 17.35
C THR A 101 -6.39 3.54 16.69
N ASN A 102 -7.58 4.00 16.30
CA ASN A 102 -8.60 3.14 15.69
C ASN A 102 -8.13 2.56 14.36
N ILE A 103 -7.40 3.32 13.53
CA ILE A 103 -6.83 2.80 12.29
C ILE A 103 -5.86 1.64 12.57
N VAL A 104 -5.06 1.73 13.63
CA VAL A 104 -4.11 0.68 14.04
C VAL A 104 -4.79 -0.51 14.71
N GLU A 105 -6.01 -0.39 15.24
CA GLU A 105 -6.61 -1.45 16.04
C GLU A 105 -7.83 -2.11 15.41
N MET A 106 -8.61 -1.36 14.63
CA MET A 106 -9.87 -1.87 14.14
C MET A 106 -9.65 -3.09 13.24
N PRO A 107 -10.56 -4.08 13.30
CA PRO A 107 -10.52 -5.19 12.38
C PRO A 107 -10.81 -4.68 10.97
N ILE A 108 -9.93 -5.03 10.03
CA ILE A 108 -10.04 -4.68 8.62
C ILE A 108 -10.07 -6.00 7.85
N GLU A 109 -11.20 -6.27 7.20
CA GLU A 109 -11.33 -7.45 6.37
C GLU A 109 -10.82 -7.12 4.96
N VAL A 110 -9.76 -7.80 4.54
CA VAL A 110 -9.18 -7.63 3.21
C VAL A 110 -9.52 -8.83 2.33
N GLU A 111 -9.99 -8.54 1.13
CA GLU A 111 -10.19 -9.52 0.07
C GLU A 111 -8.96 -9.58 -0.85
N ILE A 112 -8.66 -10.76 -1.37
CA ILE A 112 -7.60 -10.94 -2.37
C ILE A 112 -8.27 -10.77 -3.73
N ALA A 113 -7.96 -9.67 -4.41
CA ALA A 113 -8.49 -9.42 -5.74
C ALA A 113 -7.88 -10.43 -6.74
N PRO A 114 -8.56 -10.74 -7.85
CA PRO A 114 -8.04 -11.67 -8.86
C PRO A 114 -6.63 -11.33 -9.34
N GLU A 115 -6.31 -10.05 -9.48
CA GLU A 115 -5.00 -9.53 -9.87
C GLU A 115 -3.91 -9.73 -8.81
N GLU A 116 -4.29 -9.89 -7.54
CA GLU A 116 -3.37 -10.14 -6.41
C GLU A 116 -3.13 -11.63 -6.15
N MET A 117 -3.85 -12.52 -6.85
CA MET A 117 -3.81 -13.96 -6.61
C MET A 117 -2.39 -14.53 -6.70
N ASN A 118 -1.60 -14.09 -7.68
CA ASN A 118 -0.22 -14.55 -7.83
C ASN A 118 0.67 -14.13 -6.65
N GLN A 119 0.45 -12.93 -6.08
CA GLN A 119 1.17 -12.48 -4.90
C GLN A 119 0.75 -13.30 -3.68
N ALA A 120 -0.55 -13.53 -3.51
CA ALA A 120 -1.05 -14.36 -2.42
C ALA A 120 -0.50 -15.80 -2.48
N LEU A 121 -0.39 -16.39 -3.67
CA LEU A 121 0.21 -17.71 -3.86
C LEU A 121 1.71 -17.72 -3.51
N LEU A 122 2.44 -16.67 -3.88
CA LEU A 122 3.86 -16.54 -3.51
C LEU A 122 4.03 -16.44 -2.00
N PHE A 123 3.24 -15.61 -1.32
CA PHE A 123 3.24 -15.50 0.13
C PHE A 123 2.94 -16.85 0.78
N ASN A 124 1.91 -17.56 0.30
CA ASN A 124 1.57 -18.88 0.82
C ASN A 124 2.73 -19.90 0.65
N HIS A 125 3.42 -19.87 -0.49
CA HIS A 125 4.58 -20.73 -0.72
C HIS A 125 5.74 -20.42 0.24
N LEU A 126 5.89 -19.16 0.65
CA LEU A 126 6.87 -18.71 1.63
C LEU A 126 6.39 -18.90 3.09
N GLY A 127 5.17 -19.41 3.31
CA GLY A 127 4.59 -19.55 4.64
C GLY A 127 4.15 -18.23 5.28
N LEU A 128 3.95 -17.19 4.47
CA LEU A 128 3.58 -15.83 4.91
C LEU A 128 2.08 -15.57 4.71
N ASP A 129 1.50 -14.72 5.55
CA ASP A 129 0.10 -14.29 5.42
C ASP A 129 -0.02 -13.01 4.57
N PHE A 130 -0.48 -13.18 3.33
CA PHE A 130 -0.73 -12.04 2.42
C PHE A 130 -1.85 -11.12 2.90
N LYS A 131 -2.87 -11.65 3.59
CA LYS A 131 -3.97 -10.81 4.10
C LYS A 131 -3.49 -9.93 5.24
N GLU A 132 -2.61 -10.45 6.10
CA GLU A 132 -2.02 -9.64 7.16
C GLU A 132 -1.15 -8.52 6.56
N TYR A 133 -0.29 -8.84 5.58
CA TYR A 133 0.50 -7.84 4.86
C TYR A 133 -0.37 -6.76 4.20
N LYS A 134 -1.44 -7.18 3.51
CA LYS A 134 -2.39 -6.25 2.86
C LYS A 134 -3.15 -5.41 3.88
N THR A 135 -3.50 -5.97 5.03
CA THR A 135 -4.15 -5.23 6.13
C THR A 135 -3.26 -4.09 6.61
N VAL A 136 -1.95 -4.35 6.79
CA VAL A 136 -1.01 -3.28 7.17
C VAL A 136 -0.90 -2.21 6.08
N SER A 137 -0.89 -2.60 4.79
CA SER A 137 -0.93 -1.62 3.68
C SER A 137 -2.16 -0.71 3.75
N VAL A 138 -3.34 -1.30 3.98
CA VAL A 138 -4.59 -0.53 4.09
C VAL A 138 -4.52 0.47 5.25
N ARG A 139 -3.94 0.08 6.39
CA ARG A 139 -3.76 0.99 7.53
C ARG A 139 -2.87 2.18 7.17
N SER A 140 -1.77 1.96 6.45
CA SER A 140 -0.92 3.04 5.97
C SER A 140 -1.67 3.99 5.02
N GLU A 141 -2.52 3.46 4.11
CA GLU A 141 -3.36 4.28 3.23
C GLU A 141 -4.39 5.12 4.01
N LEU A 142 -5.00 4.55 5.05
CA LEU A 142 -5.92 5.28 5.93
C LEU A 142 -5.21 6.39 6.73
N LEU A 143 -3.97 6.16 7.15
CA LEU A 143 -3.15 7.20 7.79
C LEU A 143 -2.83 8.35 6.82
N THR A 144 -2.58 8.05 5.55
CA THR A 144 -2.41 9.10 4.52
C THR A 144 -3.69 9.93 4.34
N MET A 145 -4.88 9.29 4.35
CA MET A 145 -6.15 10.03 4.34
C MET A 145 -6.33 10.90 5.60
N LEU A 146 -5.87 10.41 6.76
CA LEU A 146 -5.94 11.14 8.02
C LEU A 146 -5.03 12.38 8.00
N GLU A 147 -3.81 12.24 7.48
CA GLU A 147 -2.87 13.35 7.29
C GLU A 147 -3.50 14.46 6.45
N GLN A 148 -4.11 14.10 5.31
CA GLN A 148 -4.81 15.06 4.46
C GLN A 148 -5.96 15.76 5.20
N LYS A 149 -6.72 15.02 6.02
CA LYS A 149 -7.81 15.60 6.84
C LYS A 149 -7.27 16.58 7.89
N VAL A 150 -6.16 16.25 8.56
CA VAL A 150 -5.47 17.13 9.52
C VAL A 150 -4.99 18.41 8.84
N GLU A 151 -4.36 18.30 7.67
CA GLU A 151 -3.85 19.47 6.94
C GLU A 151 -4.97 20.41 6.47
N GLN A 152 -6.13 19.86 6.14
CA GLN A 152 -7.31 20.63 5.68
C GLN A 152 -8.16 21.19 6.83
N ASP A 153 -7.96 20.73 8.07
CA ASP A 153 -8.76 21.17 9.20
C ASP A 153 -8.48 22.65 9.56
N SER A 154 -9.51 23.48 9.48
CA SER A 154 -9.42 24.92 9.77
C SER A 154 -9.42 25.26 11.26
N THR A 155 -9.81 24.33 12.12
CA THR A 155 -9.83 24.51 13.59
C THR A 155 -8.45 24.38 14.21
N LEU A 156 -7.52 23.73 13.51
CA LEU A 156 -6.16 23.47 13.97
C LEU A 156 -5.24 24.62 13.60
N ILE A 157 -4.39 25.02 14.56
CA ILE A 157 -3.28 25.93 14.26
C ILE A 157 -2.12 25.16 13.62
N ARG A 158 -1.21 25.90 12.96
CA ARG A 158 -0.04 25.33 12.29
C ARG A 158 0.78 24.39 13.17
N SER A 159 0.98 24.73 14.45
CA SER A 159 1.71 23.84 15.36
C SER A 159 0.98 22.55 15.65
N ASP A 160 -0.36 22.51 15.68
CA ASP A 160 -1.08 21.26 15.92
C ASP A 160 -0.97 20.35 14.73
N LYS A 161 -1.16 20.90 13.52
CA LYS A 161 -0.98 20.16 12.26
C LYS A 161 0.38 19.52 12.20
N ALA A 162 1.44 20.31 12.39
CA ALA A 162 2.81 19.79 12.38
C ALA A 162 3.05 18.67 13.42
N LYS A 163 2.47 18.77 14.61
CA LYS A 163 2.58 17.74 15.66
C LYS A 163 1.79 16.48 15.31
N LEU A 164 0.55 16.62 14.84
CA LEU A 164 -0.29 15.49 14.45
C LEU A 164 0.31 14.77 13.24
N THR A 165 0.74 15.52 12.22
CA THR A 165 1.44 14.99 11.04
C THR A 165 2.70 14.23 11.45
N ALA A 166 3.50 14.75 12.40
CA ALA A 166 4.67 14.02 12.90
C ALA A 166 4.32 12.67 13.57
N ILE A 167 3.22 12.61 14.33
CA ILE A 167 2.74 11.34 14.92
C ILE A 167 2.26 10.38 13.83
N ILE A 168 1.55 10.89 12.82
CA ILE A 168 1.07 10.09 11.69
C ILE A 168 2.25 9.49 10.93
N THR A 169 3.28 10.29 10.62
CA THR A 169 4.50 9.82 9.94
C THR A 169 5.24 8.76 10.76
N ASP A 170 5.48 8.99 12.06
CA ASP A 170 6.10 7.96 12.93
C ASP A 170 5.27 6.67 12.95
N THR A 171 3.94 6.78 12.93
CA THR A 171 3.06 5.62 12.87
C THR A 171 3.17 4.89 11.53
N GLN A 172 3.25 5.60 10.41
CA GLN A 172 3.46 5.03 9.08
C GLN A 172 4.81 4.30 9.00
N ASP A 173 5.89 4.91 9.50
CA ASP A 173 7.22 4.28 9.56
C ASP A 173 7.20 2.96 10.35
N ARG A 174 6.45 2.92 11.46
CA ARG A 174 6.26 1.69 12.24
C ARG A 174 5.45 0.64 11.51
N LEU A 175 4.43 1.03 10.73
CA LEU A 175 3.67 0.09 9.91
C LEU A 175 4.55 -0.46 8.78
N GLU A 176 5.39 0.35 8.14
CA GLU A 176 6.36 -0.12 7.15
C GLU A 176 7.36 -1.12 7.77
N ALA A 177 7.88 -0.81 8.96
CA ALA A 177 8.73 -1.75 9.70
C ALA A 177 8.00 -3.05 10.07
N ALA A 178 6.70 -3.00 10.36
CA ALA A 178 5.88 -4.19 10.57
C ALA A 178 5.70 -4.98 9.25
N GLN A 179 5.50 -4.33 8.11
CA GLN A 179 5.44 -5.01 6.82
C GLN A 179 6.75 -5.71 6.47
N ALA A 180 7.88 -5.06 6.71
CA ALA A 180 9.19 -5.68 6.52
C ALA A 180 9.36 -6.92 7.41
N ALA A 181 8.96 -6.84 8.68
CA ALA A 181 8.99 -7.97 9.62
C ALA A 181 8.09 -9.14 9.16
N LEU A 182 6.91 -8.86 8.59
CA LEU A 182 6.07 -9.91 7.99
C LEU A 182 6.76 -10.62 6.83
N LEU A 183 7.49 -9.88 5.99
CA LEU A 183 8.25 -10.48 4.88
C LEU A 183 9.42 -11.33 5.35
N GLU A 184 9.93 -11.08 6.57
CA GLU A 184 10.93 -11.89 7.26
C GLU A 184 10.31 -13.10 8.01
N GLY A 185 8.97 -13.19 8.04
CA GLY A 185 8.24 -14.27 8.71
C GLY A 185 8.02 -14.06 10.21
N GLU A 186 8.15 -12.83 10.71
CA GLU A 186 7.88 -12.50 12.11
C GLU A 186 6.39 -12.28 12.39
N ASP A 187 5.96 -12.60 13.61
CA ASP A 187 4.67 -12.13 14.16
C ASP A 187 4.77 -10.65 14.54
N ILE A 188 3.88 -9.83 13.98
CA ILE A 188 3.88 -8.38 14.17
C ILE A 188 2.91 -7.90 15.25
N THR A 189 2.20 -8.79 15.93
CA THR A 189 1.18 -8.43 16.94
C THR A 189 1.74 -7.46 17.97
N GLN A 190 2.95 -7.75 18.50
CA GLN A 190 3.60 -6.87 19.47
C GLN A 190 3.99 -5.51 18.86
N ARG A 191 4.47 -5.50 17.60
CA ARG A 191 4.84 -4.26 16.89
C ARG A 191 3.63 -3.35 16.71
N LEU A 192 2.47 -3.90 16.35
CA LEU A 192 1.22 -3.15 16.23
C LEU A 192 0.75 -2.59 17.59
N GLN A 193 0.88 -3.38 18.66
CA GLN A 193 0.60 -2.91 20.03
C GLN A 193 1.55 -1.79 20.46
N ASP A 194 2.81 -1.85 20.06
CA ASP A 194 3.80 -0.82 20.37
C ASP A 194 3.57 0.45 19.55
N SER A 195 3.11 0.35 18.30
CA SER A 195 2.64 1.50 17.51
C SER A 195 1.50 2.24 18.21
N LYS A 196 0.50 1.51 18.74
CA LYS A 196 -0.57 2.11 19.55
C LYS A 196 -0.01 2.88 20.74
N LYS A 197 0.86 2.26 21.53
CA LYS A 197 1.46 2.91 22.71
C LYS A 197 2.26 4.15 22.31
N ALA A 198 2.96 4.11 21.18
CA ALA A 198 3.75 5.22 20.67
C ALA A 198 2.86 6.42 20.28
N ILE A 199 1.67 6.20 19.71
CA ILE A 199 0.70 7.27 19.43
C ILE A 199 0.33 8.02 20.72
N TYR A 200 -0.10 7.29 21.75
CA TYR A 200 -0.46 7.90 23.04
C TYR A 200 0.73 8.61 23.69
N HIS A 201 1.90 7.98 23.68
CA HIS A 201 3.10 8.58 24.26
C HIS A 201 3.50 9.89 23.57
N SER A 202 3.51 9.90 22.24
CA SER A 202 3.85 11.07 21.44
C SER A 202 2.82 12.18 21.62
N TYR A 203 1.53 11.83 21.70
CA TYR A 203 0.46 12.79 21.97
C TYR A 203 0.67 13.52 23.30
N GLU A 204 0.97 12.80 24.38
CA GLU A 204 1.22 13.38 25.70
C GLU A 204 2.49 14.26 25.73
N GLN A 205 3.57 13.80 25.07
CA GLN A 205 4.83 14.54 25.01
C GLN A 205 4.72 15.86 24.24
N LEU A 206 3.98 15.85 23.12
CA LEU A 206 3.88 17.01 22.22
C LEU A 206 2.97 18.11 22.78
N LYS A 207 2.33 17.88 23.95
CA LYS A 207 1.45 18.85 24.64
C LYS A 207 0.46 19.47 23.66
N LEU A 208 -0.16 18.65 22.83
CA LEU A 208 -1.18 19.12 21.90
C LEU A 208 -2.27 19.86 22.67
N GLY A 209 -2.74 20.99 22.14
CA GLY A 209 -3.65 21.90 22.84
C GLY A 209 -2.98 23.05 23.60
N LYS A 210 -1.70 22.95 24.01
CA LYS A 210 -0.97 24.09 24.62
C LYS A 210 -0.32 24.96 23.55
N VAL A 211 -0.91 26.14 23.32
CA VAL A 211 -0.40 27.12 22.35
C VAL A 211 0.86 27.80 22.90
N SER A 212 1.96 27.78 22.14
CA SER A 212 3.15 28.55 22.49
C SER A 212 2.96 30.02 22.08
N GLN A 213 3.59 30.97 22.78
CA GLN A 213 3.54 32.40 22.38
C GLN A 213 3.99 32.62 20.92
N ARG A 214 4.88 31.77 20.39
CA ARG A 214 5.30 31.83 18.98
C ARG A 214 4.18 31.47 18.00
N ASP A 215 3.28 30.58 18.37
CA ASP A 215 2.19 30.14 17.50
C ASP A 215 1.14 31.25 17.35
N LEU A 216 0.88 32.00 18.42
CA LEU A 216 -0.02 33.16 18.44
C LEU A 216 0.44 34.30 17.52
N ILE A 217 1.76 34.41 17.29
CA ILE A 217 2.34 35.47 16.45
C ILE A 217 2.30 35.06 14.97
N SER A 218 2.28 33.76 14.66
CA SER A 218 2.25 33.24 13.28
C SER A 218 0.88 33.26 12.60
N THR A 219 -0.17 33.60 13.35
CA THR A 219 -1.57 33.67 12.89
C THR A 219 -2.05 35.10 12.57
N LEU A 220 -1.19 36.12 12.73
CA LEU A 220 -1.42 37.51 12.33
C LEU A 220 -0.78 37.79 10.97
#